data_AF-A0A957X2J7-F1
#
_entry.id   AF-A0A957X2J7-F1
#
_cell.length_a   1.000
_cell.length_b   1.000
_cell.length_c   1.000
_cell.angle_alpha   90.00
_cell.angle_beta   90.00
_cell.angle_gamma   90.00
#
_symmetry.space_group_name_H-M   'P 1'
#
loop_
_entity.id
_entity.type
_entity.pdbx_description
1 polymer ?
#
loop_
_entity_poly.entity_id
_entity_poly.type
_entity_poly.pdbx_seq_one_letter_code
_entity_poly.pdbx_strand_id
1 'polypeptide(L)'
;MMNRMGGVNEIDELSTPYALTADQMAAYQQNGYVKLKDVFSPALLATYGAQITRVVQERNTQHLPLAERGTYAKAFLQITNLWEHDAKV
;
A
#
# COMPACT_ATOMS: atom_id res chain seq x y z
N MET A 1 30.77 -22.41 -3.96
CA MET A 1 30.66 -20.93 -3.93
C MET A 1 29.25 -20.56 -4.34
N MET A 2 28.35 -20.34 -3.38
CA MET A 2 27.02 -19.76 -3.64
C MET A 2 27.07 -18.32 -3.13
N ASN A 3 26.88 -17.37 -4.04
CA ASN A 3 26.86 -15.95 -3.75
C ASN A 3 25.58 -15.64 -2.95
N ARG A 4 25.69 -15.35 -1.65
CA ARG A 4 24.61 -14.73 -0.88
C ARG A 4 24.44 -13.31 -1.43
N MET A 5 23.54 -13.13 -2.40
CA MET A 5 22.99 -11.80 -2.66
C MET A 5 22.31 -11.37 -1.36
N GLY A 6 22.83 -10.31 -0.73
CA GLY A 6 22.30 -9.74 0.49
C GLY A 6 20.86 -9.31 0.24
N GLY A 7 19.92 -10.15 0.68
CA GLY A 7 18.51 -9.78 0.70
C GLY A 7 18.36 -8.66 1.70
N VAL A 8 17.99 -7.47 1.20
CA VAL A 8 17.51 -6.39 2.04
C VAL A 8 16.34 -6.96 2.83
N ASN A 9 16.42 -6.91 4.16
CA ASN A 9 15.35 -7.41 5.01
C ASN A 9 14.13 -6.48 4.83
N GLU A 10 12.89 -6.99 4.89
CA GLU A 10 11.68 -6.16 4.63
C GLU A 10 11.63 -4.88 5.48
N ILE A 11 12.09 -4.98 6.74
CA ILE A 11 12.19 -3.86 7.69
C ILE A 11 13.22 -2.81 7.26
N ASP A 12 14.31 -3.25 6.62
CA ASP A 12 15.37 -2.37 6.14
C ASP A 12 14.86 -1.55 4.95
N GLU A 13 14.07 -2.15 4.07
CA GLU A 13 13.49 -1.46 2.91
C GLU A 13 12.47 -0.39 3.32
N LEU A 14 11.57 -0.70 4.27
CA LEU A 14 10.59 0.26 4.80
C LEU A 14 11.23 1.48 5.46
N SER A 15 12.45 1.31 5.99
CA SER A 15 13.20 2.38 6.65
C SER A 15 14.23 3.05 5.74
N THR A 16 14.32 2.64 4.47
CA THR A 16 15.29 3.18 3.51
C THR A 16 14.84 4.57 3.03
N PRO A 17 15.69 5.61 3.14
CA PRO A 17 15.35 6.93 2.63
C PRO A 17 15.13 6.91 1.11
N TYR A 18 14.02 7.50 0.66
CA TYR A 18 13.74 7.72 -0.77
C TYR A 18 14.18 9.12 -1.19
N ALA A 19 15.16 9.20 -2.09
CA ALA A 19 15.70 10.48 -2.55
C ALA A 19 14.70 11.23 -3.46
N LEU A 20 14.47 12.50 -3.18
CA LEU A 20 13.61 13.38 -3.98
C LEU A 20 14.44 14.31 -4.85
N THR A 21 13.97 14.50 -6.08
CA THR A 21 14.53 15.49 -7.02
C THR A 21 13.92 16.87 -6.80
N ALA A 22 14.63 17.92 -7.22
CA ALA A 22 14.12 19.29 -7.20
C ALA A 22 12.79 19.41 -7.97
N ASP A 23 12.68 18.75 -9.12
CA ASP A 23 11.49 18.78 -9.96
C ASP A 23 10.28 18.11 -9.27
N GLN A 24 10.47 16.99 -8.57
CA GLN A 24 9.41 16.34 -7.80
C GLN A 24 8.92 17.24 -6.65
N MET A 25 9.84 17.92 -5.96
CA MET A 25 9.48 18.88 -4.91
C MET A 25 8.71 20.08 -5.47
N ALA A 26 9.19 20.64 -6.58
CA ALA A 26 8.51 21.76 -7.26
C ALA A 26 7.12 21.36 -7.76
N ALA A 27 6.98 20.18 -8.36
CA ALA A 27 5.69 19.66 -8.82
C ALA A 27 4.69 19.49 -7.66
N TYR A 28 5.14 19.01 -6.50
CA TYR A 28 4.28 18.92 -5.31
C TYR A 28 3.85 20.31 -4.83
N GLN A 29 4.78 21.26 -4.72
CA GLN A 29 4.49 22.63 -4.28
C GLN A 29 3.49 23.34 -5.21
N GLN A 30 3.60 23.10 -6.51
CA GLN A 30 2.71 23.70 -7.51
C GLN A 30 1.32 23.03 -7.54
N ASN A 31 1.26 21.70 -7.48
CA ASN A 31 0.03 20.95 -7.78
C ASN A 31 -0.69 20.43 -6.53
N GLY A 32 -0.05 20.45 -5.36
CA GLY A 32 -0.56 19.83 -4.13
C GLY A 32 -0.45 18.29 -4.11
N TYR A 33 0.12 17.68 -5.16
CA TYR A 33 0.38 16.25 -5.25
C TYR A 33 1.58 15.96 -6.17
N VAL A 34 2.21 14.79 -6.00
CA VAL A 34 3.27 14.29 -6.88
C VAL A 34 3.19 12.78 -7.02
N LYS A 35 3.53 12.26 -8.20
CA LYS A 35 3.68 10.81 -8.42
C LYS A 35 5.15 10.43 -8.25
N LEU A 36 5.43 9.62 -7.23
CA LEU A 36 6.73 8.96 -7.07
C LEU A 36 6.61 7.53 -7.61
N LYS A 37 7.61 7.08 -8.38
CA LYS A 37 7.65 5.73 -8.94
C LYS A 37 8.60 4.89 -8.10
N ASP A 38 8.32 3.60 -8.01
CA ASP A 38 9.25 2.61 -7.48
C ASP A 38 9.77 2.94 -6.07
N VAL A 39 8.88 3.50 -5.22
CA VAL A 39 9.18 3.80 -3.81
C VAL A 39 9.50 2.52 -3.02
N PHE A 40 8.83 1.43 -3.40
CA PHE A 40 9.03 0.10 -2.85
C PHE A 40 9.23 -0.90 -3.99
N SER A 41 9.97 -1.96 -3.69
CA SER A 41 10.25 -3.07 -4.56
C SER A 41 8.97 -3.88 -4.87
N PRO A 42 8.89 -4.54 -6.03
CA PRO A 42 7.77 -5.42 -6.35
C PRO A 42 7.57 -6.53 -5.32
N ALA A 43 8.64 -7.01 -4.68
CA ALA A 43 8.58 -8.06 -3.68
C ALA A 43 7.87 -7.57 -2.40
N LEU A 44 8.27 -6.40 -1.88
CA LEU A 44 7.64 -5.81 -0.71
C LEU A 44 6.15 -5.49 -0.96
N LEU A 45 5.85 -4.96 -2.15
CA LEU A 45 4.47 -4.69 -2.56
C LEU A 45 3.63 -5.97 -2.65
N ALA A 46 4.20 -7.09 -3.10
CA ALA A 46 3.50 -8.37 -3.13
C ALA A 46 3.19 -8.89 -1.71
N THR A 47 4.15 -8.79 -0.78
CA THR A 47 3.94 -9.16 0.63
C THR A 47 2.81 -8.35 1.27
N TYR A 48 2.90 -7.01 1.21
CA TYR A 48 1.91 -6.13 1.82
C TYR A 48 0.55 -6.20 1.12
N GLY A 49 0.53 -6.33 -0.21
CA GLY A 49 -0.70 -6.48 -0.97
C GLY A 49 -1.49 -7.74 -0.57
N ALA A 50 -0.80 -8.86 -0.36
CA ALA A 50 -1.43 -10.09 0.13
C ALA A 50 -1.98 -9.92 1.55
N GLN A 51 -1.20 -9.29 2.45
CA GLN A 51 -1.62 -9.09 3.84
C GLN A 51 -2.83 -8.14 3.95
N ILE A 52 -2.80 -7.00 3.25
CA ILE A 52 -3.92 -6.05 3.19
C ILE A 52 -5.16 -6.76 2.65
N THR A 53 -5.03 -7.56 1.59
CA THR A 53 -6.15 -8.31 1.01
C THR A 53 -6.78 -9.25 2.04
N ARG A 54 -5.97 -9.99 2.79
CA ARG A 54 -6.44 -10.90 3.84
C ARG A 54 -7.21 -10.14 4.94
N VAL A 55 -6.62 -9.08 5.50
CA VAL A 55 -7.23 -8.31 6.59
C VAL A 55 -8.52 -7.63 6.12
N VAL A 56 -8.55 -7.10 4.89
CA VAL A 56 -9.76 -6.52 4.29
C VAL A 56 -10.87 -7.56 4.19
N GLN A 57 -10.57 -8.79 3.74
CA GLN A 57 -11.56 -9.85 3.64
C GLN A 57 -12.11 -10.28 5.00
N GLU A 58 -11.23 -10.46 5.99
CA GLU A 58 -11.62 -10.81 7.38
C GLU A 58 -12.51 -9.75 8.03
N ARG A 59 -12.28 -8.48 7.69
CA ARG A 59 -12.98 -7.34 8.29
C ARG A 59 -14.18 -6.86 7.47
N ASN A 60 -14.39 -7.40 6.27
CA ASN A 60 -15.47 -6.98 5.40
C ASN A 60 -16.83 -7.46 5.92
N THR A 61 -17.65 -6.52 6.38
CA THR A 61 -19.03 -6.75 6.84
C THR A 61 -20.08 -6.48 5.75
N GLN A 62 -19.66 -6.10 4.54
CA GLN A 62 -20.55 -5.79 3.43
C GLN A 62 -20.90 -7.06 2.64
N HIS A 63 -22.03 -7.66 2.98
CA HIS A 63 -22.54 -8.88 2.36
C HIS A 63 -23.67 -8.63 1.35
N LEU A 64 -24.15 -7.39 1.20
CA LEU A 64 -25.23 -7.11 0.25
C LEU A 64 -24.78 -7.35 -1.19
N PRO A 65 -25.65 -7.93 -2.05
CA PRO A 65 -25.44 -7.98 -3.48
C PRO A 65 -25.21 -6.58 -4.05
N LEU A 66 -24.40 -6.47 -5.11
CA LEU A 66 -24.05 -5.18 -5.70
C LEU A 66 -25.29 -4.35 -6.08
N ALA A 67 -26.35 -4.98 -6.57
CA ALA A 67 -27.61 -4.31 -6.96
C ALA A 67 -28.27 -3.55 -5.79
N GLU A 68 -28.18 -4.10 -4.57
CA GLU A 68 -28.81 -3.59 -3.36
C GLU A 68 -27.97 -2.54 -2.62
N ARG A 69 -26.71 -2.35 -3.04
CA ARG A 69 -25.83 -1.32 -2.48
C ARG A 69 -26.22 0.08 -2.97
N GLY A 70 -26.05 1.08 -2.11
CA GLY A 70 -26.13 2.49 -2.51
C GLY A 70 -25.02 2.88 -3.50
N THR A 71 -25.18 3.99 -4.22
CA THR A 71 -24.23 4.44 -5.27
C THR A 71 -22.77 4.46 -4.81
N TYR A 72 -22.52 4.95 -3.59
CA TYR A 72 -21.17 5.00 -3.04
C TYR A 72 -20.61 3.59 -2.73
N ALA A 73 -21.41 2.74 -2.07
CA ALA A 73 -21.02 1.37 -1.72
C ALA A 73 -20.92 0.42 -2.94
N LYS A 74 -21.46 0.83 -4.09
CA LYS A 74 -21.24 0.19 -5.39
C LYS A 74 -19.86 0.53 -5.96
N ALA A 75 -19.39 1.76 -5.76
CA ALA A 75 -18.12 2.23 -6.29
C ALA A 75 -16.93 1.84 -5.40
N PHE A 76 -17.10 1.86 -4.09
CA PHE A 76 -16.02 1.64 -3.13
C PHE A 76 -16.43 0.71 -2.00
N LEU A 77 -15.57 -0.27 -1.71
CA LEU A 77 -15.55 -0.95 -0.43
C LEU A 77 -14.49 -0.26 0.43
N GLN A 78 -14.91 0.32 1.56
CA GLN A 78 -14.01 1.01 2.47
C GLN A 78 -13.92 0.23 3.80
N ILE A 79 -12.73 -0.25 4.11
CA ILE A 79 -12.38 -0.80 5.42
C ILE A 79 -11.26 0.07 5.97
N THR A 80 -11.48 0.74 7.09
CA THR A 80 -10.55 1.71 7.68
C THR A 80 -9.76 1.09 8.83
N ASN A 81 -8.70 1.78 9.26
CA ASN A 81 -7.91 1.46 10.46
C ASN A 81 -7.37 0.02 10.49
N LEU A 82 -6.90 -0.49 9.34
CA LEU A 82 -6.37 -1.86 9.24
C LEU A 82 -5.17 -2.10 10.17
N TRP A 83 -4.36 -1.06 10.42
CA TRP A 83 -3.18 -1.11 11.31
C TRP A 83 -3.49 -1.41 12.77
N GLU A 84 -4.72 -1.18 13.23
CA GLU A 84 -5.14 -1.54 14.60
C GLU A 84 -5.42 -3.03 14.74
N HIS A 85 -5.54 -3.74 13.62
CA HIS A 85 -5.95 -5.15 13.57
C HIS A 85 -4.82 -6.08 13.13
N ASP A 86 -3.79 -5.56 12.48
CA ASP A 86 -2.64 -6.33 12.04
C ASP A 86 -1.39 -5.47 12.00
N ALA A 87 -0.32 -5.88 12.70
CA ALA A 87 0.92 -5.11 12.79
C ALA A 87 1.71 -5.07 11.46
N LYS A 88 1.32 -5.85 10.45
CA LYS A 88 1.90 -5.83 9.10
C LYS A 88 1.08 -4.99 8.10
N VAL A 89 0.12 -4.19 8.56
CA VAL A 89 -0.66 -3.23 7.74
C VAL A 89 -0.71 -1.89 8.46
#